data_AF-A0A7C6EFN3-F1
#
_entry.id   AF-A0A7C6EFN3-F1
#
_cell.length_a   1.000
_cell.length_b   1.000
_cell.length_c   1.000
_cell.angle_alpha   90.00
_cell.angle_beta   90.00
_cell.angle_gamma   90.00
#
_symmetry.space_group_name_H-M   'P 1'
#
loop_
_entity.id
_entity.type
_entity.pdbx_description
1 polymer ?
#
loop_
_entity_poly.entity_id
_entity_poly.type
_entity_poly.pdbx_seq_one_letter_code
_entity_poly.pdbx_strand_id
1 'polypeptide(L)'
;MGIITFGIPPNRNLMEICGEKYKNAVLELNRLWCYDIAPRNAESFLISQGIKLLKVDKPNIKILISFADTREGHLGYIYQASNWYFTGYSIPGGGNILINGEEHHPKSLYNKYGTSDINKLKEILNTENILYRPRSKKCRYVYFIGNKKENRELRRLCKYPIYDKYPKELPIDPEYKSKQKIGENQQIRKANLVNER
;
A
#
# COMPACT_ATOMS: atom_id res chain seq x y z
N MET A 1 0.94 -21.11 8.52
CA MET A 1 -0.08 -20.29 9.21
C MET A 1 -0.06 -18.87 8.65
N GLY A 2 -1.16 -18.13 8.74
CA GLY A 2 -1.25 -16.76 8.23
C GLY A 2 -2.36 -15.97 8.93
N ILE A 3 -2.32 -14.65 8.79
CA ILE A 3 -3.28 -13.71 9.39
C ILE A 3 -3.71 -12.67 8.35
N ILE A 4 -4.98 -12.30 8.42
CA ILE A 4 -5.60 -11.24 7.61
C ILE A 4 -6.45 -10.37 8.50
N THR A 5 -6.39 -9.05 8.31
CA THR A 5 -7.23 -8.10 9.06
C THR A 5 -7.92 -7.12 8.12
N PHE A 6 -9.17 -6.82 8.45
CA PHE A 6 -9.97 -5.79 7.82
C PHE A 6 -10.30 -4.72 8.86
N GLY A 7 -10.07 -3.45 8.54
CA GLY A 7 -10.33 -2.33 9.45
C GLY A 7 -10.81 -1.09 8.73
N ILE A 8 -11.23 -0.08 9.49
CA ILE A 8 -11.68 1.19 8.92
C ILE A 8 -10.48 1.87 8.23
N PRO A 9 -10.61 2.32 6.96
CA PRO A 9 -9.54 3.04 6.30
C PRO A 9 -9.15 4.29 7.09
N PRO A 10 -7.86 4.57 7.33
CA PRO A 10 -7.44 5.76 8.09
C PRO A 10 -7.77 7.07 7.33
N ASN A 11 -7.83 7.01 6.00
CA ASN A 11 -8.22 8.14 5.17
C ASN A 11 -9.74 8.14 4.95
N ARG A 12 -10.44 9.12 5.55
CA ARG A 12 -11.90 9.27 5.44
C ARG A 12 -12.39 9.41 4.01
N ASN A 13 -11.60 10.01 3.11
CA ASN A 13 -11.98 10.15 1.69
C ASN A 13 -12.14 8.80 0.99
N LEU A 14 -11.44 7.75 1.47
CA LEU A 14 -11.58 6.39 0.95
C LEU A 14 -12.88 5.71 1.41
N MET A 15 -13.43 6.10 2.56
CA MET A 15 -14.71 5.54 3.01
C MET A 15 -15.83 5.93 2.05
N GLU A 16 -15.75 7.09 1.41
CA GLU A 16 -16.75 7.58 0.47
C GLU A 16 -16.42 7.19 -0.98
N ILE A 17 -15.65 6.13 -1.21
CA ILE A 17 -15.22 5.70 -2.55
C ILE A 17 -16.38 5.43 -3.51
N CYS A 18 -17.54 5.03 -3.00
CA CYS A 18 -18.79 4.86 -3.76
C CYS A 18 -19.88 5.86 -3.35
N GLY A 19 -19.48 7.01 -2.78
CA GLY A 19 -20.39 8.06 -2.29
C GLY A 19 -20.76 7.92 -0.81
N GLU A 20 -21.32 8.99 -0.23
CA GLU A 20 -21.64 9.10 1.20
C GLU A 20 -22.57 7.98 1.69
N LYS A 21 -23.54 7.58 0.85
CA LYS A 21 -24.47 6.48 1.13
C LYS A 21 -23.77 5.19 1.56
N TYR A 22 -22.57 4.92 1.03
CA TYR A 22 -21.83 3.67 1.27
C TYR A 22 -20.67 3.82 2.26
N LYS A 23 -20.53 4.97 2.91
CA LYS A 23 -19.42 5.29 3.82
C LYS A 23 -19.18 4.26 4.92
N ASN A 24 -20.25 3.73 5.50
CA ASN A 24 -20.19 2.73 6.57
C ASN A 24 -20.15 1.28 6.06
N ALA A 25 -20.07 1.09 4.73
CA ALA A 25 -19.99 -0.20 4.07
C ALA A 25 -18.58 -0.51 3.53
N VAL A 26 -17.56 0.30 3.92
CA VAL A 26 -16.18 0.20 3.44
C VAL A 26 -15.23 -0.27 4.53
N LEU A 27 -14.40 -1.26 4.21
CA LEU A 27 -13.23 -1.62 5.01
C LEU A 27 -11.96 -1.64 4.14
N GLU A 28 -10.82 -1.51 4.78
CA GLU A 28 -9.50 -1.72 4.19
C GLU A 28 -8.94 -3.07 4.66
N LEU A 29 -8.44 -3.88 3.73
CA LEU A 29 -7.53 -4.97 4.06
C LEU A 29 -6.18 -4.36 4.41
N ASN A 30 -5.94 -4.16 5.71
CA ASN A 30 -4.84 -3.35 6.20
C ASN A 30 -3.62 -4.19 6.66
N ARG A 31 -3.79 -5.50 6.91
CA ARG A 31 -2.69 -6.43 7.15
C ARG A 31 -2.98 -7.78 6.50
N LEU A 32 -1.93 -8.34 5.90
CA LEU A 32 -1.88 -9.70 5.41
C LEU A 32 -0.49 -10.23 5.69
N TRP A 33 -0.42 -11.41 6.25
CA TRP A 33 0.84 -12.11 6.44
C TRP A 33 0.62 -13.60 6.34
N CYS A 34 1.50 -14.27 5.62
CA CYS A 34 1.60 -15.72 5.54
C CYS A 34 3.04 -16.11 5.88
N TYR A 35 3.21 -17.30 6.45
CA TYR A 35 4.53 -17.88 6.65
C TYR A 35 5.24 -18.09 5.30
N ASP A 36 6.55 -17.87 5.23
CA ASP A 36 7.29 -17.94 3.96
C ASP A 36 7.29 -19.34 3.32
N ILE A 37 7.25 -20.39 4.14
CA ILE A 37 7.13 -21.80 3.71
C ILE A 37 5.71 -22.20 3.32
N ALA A 38 4.74 -21.27 3.38
CA ALA A 38 3.36 -21.59 3.05
C ALA A 38 3.24 -22.06 1.59
N PRO A 39 2.28 -22.94 1.29
CA PRO A 39 2.07 -23.41 -0.08
C PRO A 39 1.81 -22.27 -1.04
N ARG A 40 2.13 -22.49 -2.32
CA ARG A 40 1.79 -21.56 -3.41
C ARG A 40 0.30 -21.17 -3.34
N ASN A 41 0.02 -19.88 -3.50
CA ASN A 41 -1.32 -19.28 -3.41
C ASN A 41 -1.93 -19.21 -2.00
N ALA A 42 -1.15 -19.43 -0.94
CA ALA A 42 -1.64 -19.31 0.43
C ALA A 42 -2.24 -17.92 0.72
N GLU A 43 -1.63 -16.84 0.23
CA GLU A 43 -2.14 -15.47 0.43
C GLU A 43 -3.49 -15.25 -0.23
N SER A 44 -3.62 -15.63 -1.51
CA SER A 44 -4.88 -15.44 -2.25
C SER A 44 -5.99 -16.34 -1.70
N PHE A 45 -5.65 -17.56 -1.24
CA PHE A 45 -6.57 -18.42 -0.51
C PHE A 45 -7.03 -17.76 0.80
N LEU A 46 -6.10 -17.25 1.61
CA LEU A 46 -6.41 -16.58 2.87
C LEU A 46 -7.29 -15.34 2.66
N ILE A 47 -7.02 -14.54 1.63
CA ILE A 47 -7.88 -13.41 1.21
C ILE A 47 -9.29 -13.92 0.90
N SER A 48 -9.43 -14.97 0.09
CA SER A 48 -10.74 -15.51 -0.28
C SER A 48 -11.53 -16.00 0.93
N GLN A 49 -10.89 -16.74 1.84
CA GLN A 49 -11.55 -17.22 3.06
C GLN A 49 -11.93 -16.06 3.99
N GLY A 50 -11.05 -15.07 4.15
CA GLY A 50 -11.34 -13.87 4.94
C GLY A 50 -12.53 -13.08 4.41
N ILE A 51 -12.65 -12.91 3.09
CA ILE A 51 -13.80 -12.24 2.47
C ILE A 51 -15.09 -13.04 2.67
N LYS A 52 -15.04 -14.37 2.57
CA LYS A 52 -16.21 -15.24 2.83
C LYS A 52 -16.70 -15.10 4.26
N LEU A 53 -15.80 -15.15 5.24
CA LEU A 53 -16.13 -14.97 6.64
C LEU A 53 -16.70 -13.57 6.90
N LEU A 54 -16.05 -12.53 6.37
CA LEU A 54 -16.50 -11.16 6.51
C LEU A 54 -17.92 -10.93 5.97
N LYS A 55 -18.28 -11.60 4.87
CA LYS A 55 -19.63 -11.52 4.28
C LYS A 55 -20.71 -12.08 5.21
N VAL A 56 -20.37 -13.10 5.99
CA VAL A 56 -21.27 -13.71 6.99
C VAL A 56 -21.35 -12.84 8.23
N ASP A 57 -20.19 -12.44 8.78
CA ASP A 57 -20.12 -11.74 10.07
C ASP A 57 -20.55 -10.27 9.98
N LYS A 58 -20.31 -9.63 8.83
CA LYS A 58 -20.55 -8.20 8.59
C LYS A 58 -21.23 -7.98 7.23
N PRO A 59 -22.51 -8.41 7.07
CA PRO A 59 -23.22 -8.36 5.78
C PRO A 59 -23.48 -6.92 5.28
N ASN A 60 -23.34 -5.92 6.16
CA ASN A 60 -23.41 -4.50 5.82
C ASN A 60 -22.17 -4.01 5.05
N ILE A 61 -21.03 -4.72 5.12
CA ILE A 61 -19.82 -4.36 4.38
C ILE A 61 -19.97 -4.82 2.94
N LYS A 62 -19.76 -3.90 2.00
CA LYS A 62 -19.95 -4.12 0.57
C LYS A 62 -18.69 -3.86 -0.25
N ILE A 63 -17.77 -3.07 0.28
CA ILE A 63 -16.59 -2.58 -0.44
C ILE A 63 -15.36 -2.86 0.41
N LEU A 64 -14.36 -3.48 -0.19
CA LEU A 64 -13.01 -3.57 0.36
C LEU A 64 -12.04 -2.76 -0.48
N ILE A 65 -11.09 -2.14 0.20
CA ILE A 65 -9.97 -1.44 -0.41
C ILE A 65 -8.68 -2.09 0.07
N SER A 66 -7.67 -2.14 -0.78
CA SER A 66 -6.31 -2.50 -0.37
C SER A 66 -5.28 -1.77 -1.23
N PHE A 67 -4.06 -1.70 -0.72
CA PHE A 67 -2.94 -1.03 -1.36
C PHE A 67 -1.74 -1.98 -1.44
N ALA A 68 -1.12 -2.07 -2.62
CA ALA A 68 0.19 -2.71 -2.77
C ALA A 68 1.28 -1.62 -2.79
N ASP A 69 2.27 -1.75 -1.91
CA ASP A 69 3.33 -0.75 -1.79
C ASP A 69 4.38 -0.92 -2.90
N THR A 70 4.39 0.01 -3.84
CA THR A 70 5.34 -0.07 -4.97
C THR A 70 6.78 0.10 -4.50
N ARG A 71 7.03 0.64 -3.28
CA ARG A 71 8.37 0.77 -2.68
C ARG A 71 9.08 -0.56 -2.46
N GLU A 72 8.30 -1.61 -2.24
CA GLU A 72 8.76 -2.98 -2.03
C GLU A 72 8.65 -3.82 -3.30
N GLY A 73 8.47 -3.18 -4.46
CA GLY A 73 8.28 -3.88 -5.73
C GLY A 73 6.91 -4.55 -5.86
N HIS A 74 5.99 -4.28 -4.94
CA HIS A 74 4.67 -4.93 -4.96
C HIS A 74 3.73 -4.25 -5.94
N LEU A 75 3.43 -4.94 -7.04
CA LEU A 75 2.35 -4.55 -7.96
C LEU A 75 0.96 -5.02 -7.49
N GLY A 76 0.90 -5.87 -6.46
CA GLY A 76 -0.35 -6.38 -5.91
C GLY A 76 -0.86 -7.66 -6.58
N TYR A 77 0.04 -8.54 -7.04
CA TYR A 77 -0.33 -9.79 -7.71
C TYR A 77 -1.34 -10.65 -6.95
N ILE A 78 -1.28 -10.66 -5.61
CA ILE A 78 -2.25 -11.36 -4.77
C ILE A 78 -3.68 -10.83 -4.94
N TYR A 79 -3.85 -9.51 -5.16
CA TYR A 79 -5.15 -8.88 -5.41
C TYR A 79 -5.63 -9.16 -6.84
N GLN A 80 -4.70 -9.14 -7.80
CA GLN A 80 -4.97 -9.51 -9.19
C GLN A 80 -5.48 -10.96 -9.29
N ALA A 81 -4.82 -11.87 -8.58
CA ALA A 81 -5.19 -13.30 -8.52
C ALA A 81 -6.50 -13.57 -7.76
N SER A 82 -6.94 -12.64 -6.92
CA SER A 82 -8.18 -12.77 -6.13
C SER A 82 -9.34 -11.92 -6.66
N ASN A 83 -9.28 -11.52 -7.95
CA ASN A 83 -10.34 -10.79 -8.66
C ASN A 83 -10.66 -9.39 -8.10
N TRP A 84 -9.66 -8.70 -7.55
CA TRP A 84 -9.81 -7.30 -7.15
C TRP A 84 -9.64 -6.38 -8.35
N TYR A 85 -10.44 -5.31 -8.43
CA TYR A 85 -10.32 -4.30 -9.45
C TYR A 85 -9.16 -3.36 -9.16
N PHE A 86 -8.27 -3.17 -10.14
CA PHE A 86 -7.26 -2.12 -10.05
C PHE A 86 -7.89 -0.76 -10.36
N THR A 87 -7.59 0.23 -9.51
CA THR A 87 -8.18 1.58 -9.57
C THR A 87 -7.13 2.69 -9.63
N GLY A 88 -5.99 2.36 -10.24
CA GLY A 88 -4.86 3.28 -10.41
C GLY A 88 -4.00 3.40 -9.16
N TYR A 89 -3.12 4.39 -9.19
CA TYR A 89 -2.17 4.64 -8.10
C TYR A 89 -2.76 5.58 -7.06
N SER A 90 -2.40 5.37 -5.79
CA SER A 90 -2.69 6.32 -4.73
C SER A 90 -1.90 7.61 -4.95
N ILE A 91 -2.51 8.74 -4.62
CA ILE A 91 -1.80 10.01 -4.51
C ILE A 91 -1.01 9.96 -3.19
N PRO A 92 0.32 10.08 -3.20
CA PRO A 92 1.09 10.06 -1.97
C PRO A 92 0.72 11.26 -1.09
N GLY A 93 0.28 10.98 0.13
CA GLY A 93 0.14 12.00 1.16
C GLY A 93 1.42 12.10 1.98
N GLY A 94 2.07 13.25 1.93
CA GLY A 94 3.26 13.56 2.71
C GLY A 94 4.50 12.74 2.33
N GLY A 95 5.41 12.60 3.30
CA GLY A 95 6.73 12.02 3.13
C GLY A 95 7.42 11.86 4.48
N ASN A 96 8.55 11.18 4.48
CA ASN A 96 9.46 11.10 5.62
C ASN A 96 10.58 12.13 5.44
N ILE A 97 11.29 12.39 6.54
CA ILE A 97 12.47 13.24 6.55
C ILE A 97 13.66 12.35 6.87
N LEU A 98 14.68 12.38 6.00
CA LEU A 98 15.93 11.70 6.25
C LEU A 98 16.86 12.66 6.95
N ILE A 99 17.44 12.23 8.07
CA ILE A 99 18.43 12.99 8.83
C ILE A 99 19.67 12.09 8.91
N ASN A 100 20.78 12.53 8.32
CA ASN A 100 22.02 11.74 8.26
C ASN A 100 21.82 10.31 7.70
N GLY A 101 20.85 10.13 6.80
CA GLY A 101 20.51 8.83 6.21
C GLY A 101 19.47 8.01 6.98
N GLU A 102 19.09 8.41 8.20
CA GLU A 102 18.04 7.77 8.98
C GLU A 102 16.66 8.34 8.64
N GLU A 103 15.68 7.47 8.41
CA GLU A 103 14.34 7.87 7.99
C GLU A 103 13.42 8.10 9.18
N HIS A 104 12.88 9.31 9.29
CA HIS A 104 11.98 9.71 10.38
C HIS A 104 10.63 10.18 9.84
N HIS A 105 9.55 9.76 10.50
CA HIS A 105 8.23 10.30 10.22
C HIS A 105 8.12 11.75 10.75
N PRO A 106 7.53 12.71 10.01
CA PRO A 106 7.46 14.12 10.43
C PRO A 106 6.85 14.31 11.82
N LYS A 107 5.81 13.52 12.15
CA LYS A 107 5.19 13.53 13.49
C LYS A 107 6.16 13.16 14.61
N SER A 108 7.06 12.21 14.38
CA SER A 108 8.07 11.81 15.38
C SER A 108 9.06 12.95 15.63
N LEU A 109 9.46 13.65 14.57
CA LEU A 109 10.34 14.81 14.67
C LEU A 109 9.65 15.99 15.37
N TYR A 110 8.39 16.26 15.03
CA TYR A 110 7.60 17.28 15.71
C TYR A 110 7.48 17.00 17.22
N ASN A 111 7.19 15.75 17.59
CA ASN A 111 7.09 15.37 19.01
C ASN A 111 8.42 15.53 19.76
N LYS A 112 9.56 15.36 19.08
CA LYS A 112 10.90 15.43 19.68
C LYS A 112 11.47 16.85 19.72
N TYR A 113 11.25 17.63 18.66
CA TYR A 113 11.91 18.92 18.42
C TYR A 113 10.93 20.10 18.31
N GLY A 114 9.62 19.87 18.43
CA GLY A 114 8.59 20.91 18.27
C GLY A 114 8.37 21.36 16.82
N THR A 115 9.07 20.77 15.86
CA THR A 115 8.97 21.11 14.44
C THR A 115 9.30 19.91 13.55
N SER A 116 8.73 19.88 12.35
CA SER A 116 9.14 19.01 11.26
C SER A 116 9.55 19.81 10.02
N ASP A 117 9.72 21.13 10.17
CA ASP A 117 10.25 22.00 9.12
C ASP A 117 11.73 21.71 8.92
N ILE A 118 12.14 21.49 7.67
CA ILE A 118 13.50 21.04 7.34
C ILE A 118 14.53 22.10 7.71
N ASN A 119 14.26 23.38 7.46
CA ASN A 119 15.22 24.44 7.74
C ASN A 119 15.43 24.58 9.26
N LYS A 120 14.34 24.58 10.03
CA LYS A 120 14.45 24.58 11.50
C LYS A 120 15.15 23.33 12.05
N LEU A 121 14.92 22.17 11.44
CA LEU A 121 15.61 20.95 11.85
C LEU A 121 17.11 21.01 11.57
N LYS A 122 17.53 21.63 10.46
CA LYS A 122 18.95 21.83 10.15
C LYS A 122 19.63 22.71 11.22
N GLU A 123 18.96 23.78 11.63
CA GLU A 123 19.43 24.66 12.71
C GLU A 123 19.52 23.92 14.05
N ILE A 124 18.46 23.22 14.46
CA ILE A 124 18.39 22.50 15.76
C ILE A 124 19.42 21.37 15.84
N LEU A 125 19.61 20.63 14.74
CA LEU A 125 20.46 19.45 14.69
C LEU A 125 21.89 19.75 14.22
N ASN A 126 22.16 21.01 13.84
CA ASN A 126 23.43 21.47 13.30
C ASN A 126 23.97 20.55 12.18
N THR A 127 23.09 20.15 11.25
CA THR A 127 23.43 19.31 10.10
C THR A 127 22.68 19.76 8.86
N GLU A 128 23.38 19.83 7.74
CA GLU A 128 22.80 20.09 6.43
C GLU A 128 22.24 18.84 5.75
N ASN A 129 22.58 17.65 6.27
CA ASN A 129 22.19 16.37 5.69
C ASN A 129 20.77 15.98 6.10
N ILE A 130 19.81 16.84 5.72
CA ILE A 130 18.39 16.63 5.92
C ILE A 130 17.67 16.70 4.58
N LEU A 131 16.96 15.63 4.22
CA LEU A 131 16.28 15.51 2.94
C LEU A 131 14.81 15.13 3.13
N TYR A 132 13.92 15.73 2.36
CA TYR A 132 12.54 15.26 2.26
C TYR A 132 12.46 14.05 1.34
N ARG A 133 11.78 13.01 1.78
CA ARG A 133 11.50 11.81 1.00
C ARG A 133 10.00 11.63 0.84
N PRO A 134 9.43 11.90 -0.34
CA PRO A 134 8.00 11.72 -0.56
C PRO A 134 7.61 10.25 -0.35
N ARG A 135 6.36 10.00 0.04
CA ARG A 135 5.88 8.61 0.12
C ARG A 135 5.75 8.00 -1.27
N SER A 136 5.94 6.68 -1.35
CA SER A 136 5.67 5.91 -2.56
C SER A 136 4.20 5.99 -2.97
N LYS A 137 3.96 5.99 -4.28
CA LYS A 137 2.65 5.64 -4.82
C LYS A 137 2.32 4.19 -4.46
N LYS A 138 1.04 3.86 -4.30
CA LYS A 138 0.60 2.49 -4.04
C LYS A 138 -0.41 2.06 -5.10
N CYS A 139 -0.35 0.83 -5.56
CA CYS A 139 -1.40 0.30 -6.44
C CYS A 139 -2.67 0.12 -5.60
N ARG A 140 -3.76 0.81 -5.95
CA ARG A 140 -5.03 0.73 -5.23
C ARG A 140 -5.93 -0.33 -5.85
N TYR A 141 -6.44 -1.21 -5.01
CA TYR A 141 -7.33 -2.30 -5.39
C TYR A 141 -8.67 -2.17 -4.66
N VAL A 142 -9.75 -2.49 -5.34
CA VAL A 142 -11.12 -2.47 -4.81
C VAL A 142 -11.80 -3.82 -5.06
N TYR A 143 -12.48 -4.35 -4.06
CA TYR A 143 -13.29 -5.57 -4.18
C TYR A 143 -14.71 -5.29 -3.72
N PHE A 144 -15.69 -5.72 -4.53
CA PHE A 144 -17.12 -5.57 -4.20
C PHE A 144 -17.70 -6.91 -3.72
N ILE A 145 -18.16 -6.97 -2.48
CA ILE A 145 -18.62 -8.22 -1.81
C ILE A 145 -20.16 -8.41 -1.89
N GLY A 146 -20.87 -7.42 -2.44
CA GLY A 146 -22.32 -7.47 -2.61
C GLY A 146 -22.80 -8.56 -3.59
N ASN A 147 -24.11 -8.58 -3.81
CA ASN A 147 -24.73 -9.39 -4.86
C ASN A 147 -24.47 -8.79 -6.26
N LYS A 148 -24.86 -9.50 -7.33
CA LYS A 148 -24.62 -9.08 -8.72
C LYS A 148 -25.18 -7.67 -9.04
N LYS A 149 -26.36 -7.33 -8.50
CA LYS A 149 -27.00 -6.02 -8.70
C LYS A 149 -26.26 -4.93 -7.92
N GLU A 150 -25.99 -5.17 -6.64
CA GLU A 150 -25.22 -4.27 -5.78
C GLU A 150 -23.84 -3.99 -6.37
N ASN A 151 -23.10 -5.02 -6.77
CA ASN A 151 -21.76 -4.88 -7.32
C ASN A 151 -21.76 -4.07 -8.62
N ARG A 152 -22.78 -4.21 -9.47
CA ARG A 152 -22.92 -3.38 -10.68
C ARG A 152 -23.13 -1.91 -10.33
N GLU A 153 -23.96 -1.63 -9.33
CA GLU A 153 -24.19 -0.27 -8.83
C GLU A 153 -22.91 0.33 -8.22
N LEU A 154 -22.26 -0.39 -7.30
CA LEU A 154 -21.04 0.05 -6.62
C LEU A 154 -19.91 0.33 -7.62
N ARG A 155 -19.79 -0.53 -8.65
CA ARG A 155 -18.83 -0.35 -9.74
C ARG A 155 -19.05 0.97 -10.50
N ARG A 156 -20.30 1.32 -10.76
CA ARG A 156 -20.67 2.58 -11.43
C ARG A 156 -20.45 3.80 -10.53
N LEU A 157 -20.65 3.65 -9.23
CA LEU A 157 -20.49 4.73 -8.23
C LEU A 157 -19.04 4.94 -7.78
N CYS A 158 -18.14 4.01 -8.11
CA CYS A 158 -16.74 4.10 -7.72
C CYS A 158 -16.10 5.39 -8.28
N LYS A 159 -15.63 6.26 -7.38
CA LYS A 159 -14.97 7.54 -7.69
C LYS A 159 -13.69 7.37 -8.50
N TYR A 160 -13.07 6.20 -8.44
CA TYR A 160 -11.85 5.90 -9.18
C TYR A 160 -12.18 5.04 -10.41
N PRO A 161 -11.49 5.27 -11.55
CA PRO A 161 -11.66 4.44 -12.72
C PRO A 161 -11.25 3.00 -12.40
N ILE A 162 -11.98 2.04 -12.97
CA ILE A 162 -11.62 0.63 -12.91
C ILE A 162 -10.93 0.29 -14.23
N TYR A 163 -9.70 -0.17 -14.15
CA TYR A 163 -8.89 -0.50 -15.31
C TYR A 163 -9.11 -1.96 -15.72
N ASP A 164 -9.18 -2.19 -17.03
CA ASP A 164 -9.32 -3.55 -17.58
C ASP A 164 -8.03 -4.37 -17.50
N LYS A 165 -6.89 -3.69 -17.34
CA LYS A 165 -5.56 -4.32 -17.25
C LYS A 165 -4.90 -3.96 -15.91
N TYR A 166 -4.26 -4.96 -15.33
CA TYR A 166 -3.42 -4.79 -14.15
C TYR A 166 -2.04 -4.22 -14.51
N PRO A 167 -1.40 -3.48 -13.59
CA PRO A 167 -0.06 -2.96 -13.82
C PRO A 167 0.94 -4.12 -13.95
N LYS A 168 1.83 -4.03 -14.95
CA LYS A 168 2.91 -4.99 -15.19
C LYS A 168 4.28 -4.46 -14.82
N GLU A 169 4.38 -3.14 -14.67
CA GLU A 169 5.61 -2.44 -14.35
C GLU A 169 5.36 -1.48 -13.19
N LEU A 170 6.39 -1.23 -12.39
CA LEU A 170 6.35 -0.25 -11.31
C LEU A 170 6.23 1.15 -11.91
N PRO A 171 5.49 2.07 -11.26
CA PRO A 171 5.40 3.44 -11.74
C PRO A 171 6.79 4.07 -11.73
N ILE A 172 7.10 4.85 -12.78
CA ILE A 172 8.34 5.63 -12.83
C ILE A 172 8.22 6.77 -11.80
N ASP A 173 8.95 6.65 -10.70
CA ASP A 173 9.14 7.69 -9.69
C ASP A 173 10.65 7.98 -9.63
N PRO A 174 11.10 9.25 -9.52
CA PRO A 174 12.51 9.59 -9.34
C PRO A 174 13.22 8.74 -8.28
N GLU A 175 12.49 8.35 -7.23
CA GLU A 175 13.03 7.53 -6.15
C GLU A 175 13.19 6.03 -6.52
N TYR A 176 12.42 5.50 -7.47
CA TYR A 176 12.54 4.09 -7.90
C TYR A 176 13.83 3.83 -8.68
N LYS A 177 14.30 4.82 -9.46
CA LYS A 177 15.60 4.73 -10.14
C LYS A 177 16.77 4.58 -9.17
N SER A 178 16.68 5.15 -7.98
CA SER A 178 17.76 5.05 -6.98
C SER A 178 17.76 3.68 -6.29
N LYS A 179 16.59 3.12 -5.93
CA LYS A 179 16.48 1.78 -5.34
C LYS A 179 16.85 0.65 -6.31
N GLN A 180 16.46 0.72 -7.59
CA GLN A 180 16.87 -0.30 -8.58
C GLN A 180 18.39 -0.36 -8.70
N LYS A 181 19.07 0.79 -8.80
CA LYS A 181 20.54 0.85 -8.81
C LYS A 181 21.18 0.32 -7.52
N ILE A 182 20.58 0.55 -6.36
CA ILE A 182 21.10 0.05 -5.07
C ILE A 182 20.92 -1.47 -4.96
N GLY A 183 19.75 -1.99 -5.37
CA GLY A 183 19.45 -3.42 -5.39
C GLY A 183 20.33 -4.20 -6.37
N GLU A 184 20.55 -3.65 -7.57
CA GLU A 184 21.48 -4.18 -8.57
C GLU A 184 22.92 -4.20 -8.03
N ASN A 185 23.39 -3.11 -7.42
CA ASN A 185 24.72 -3.06 -6.81
C ASN A 185 24.90 -4.03 -5.64
N GLN A 186 23.85 -4.29 -4.85
CA GLN A 186 23.90 -5.28 -3.76
C GLN A 186 23.85 -6.72 -4.28
N GLN A 187 23.09 -7.00 -5.36
CA GLN A 187 23.10 -8.30 -6.03
C GLN A 187 24.44 -8.58 -6.72
N ILE A 188 25.03 -7.59 -7.39
CA ILE A 188 26.37 -7.72 -8.02
C ILE A 188 27.44 -7.98 -6.93
N ARG A 189 27.39 -7.26 -5.81
CA ARG A 189 28.30 -7.51 -4.67
C ARG A 189 28.13 -8.92 -4.07
N LYS A 190 26.90 -9.40 -3.92
CA LYS A 190 26.64 -10.76 -3.43
C LYS A 190 27.06 -11.84 -4.44
N ALA A 191 26.90 -11.60 -5.75
CA ALA A 191 27.33 -12.52 -6.80
C ALA A 191 28.87 -12.63 -6.86
N ASN A 192 29.58 -11.50 -6.70
CA ASN A 192 31.05 -11.51 -6.69
C ASN A 192 31.63 -12.21 -5.45
N LEU A 193 31.00 -12.07 -4.27
CA LEU A 193 31.42 -12.77 -3.04
C LEU A 193 31.19 -14.30 -3.08
N VAL A 194 30.35 -14.79 -3.99
CA VAL A 194 30.09 -16.23 -4.18
C VAL A 194 31.08 -16.85 -5.18
N ASN A 195 31.65 -16.05 -6.09
CA ASN A 195 32.65 -16.51 -7.07
C ASN A 195 34.10 -16.46 -6.55
N GLU A 196 34.34 -15.90 -5.35
CA GLU A 196 35.64 -15.87 -4.67
C GLU A 196 35.82 -17.01 -3.64
N ARG A 197 35.03 -18.08 -3.72
CA ARG A 197 35.14 -19.28 -2.88
C ARG A 197 35.42 -20.54 -3.67
#